data_AF-A0A257RPP8-F1
#
_entry.id   AF-A0A257RPP8-F1
#
_cell.length_a   1.000
_cell.length_b   1.000
_cell.length_c   1.000
_cell.angle_alpha   90.00
_cell.angle_beta   90.00
_cell.angle_gamma   90.00
#
_symmetry.space_group_name_H-M   'P 1'
#
loop_
_entity.id
_entity.type
_entity.pdbx_description
1 polymer ?
#
loop_
_entity_poly.entity_id
_entity_poly.type
_entity_poly.pdbx_seq_one_letter_code
_entity_poly.pdbx_strand_id
1 'polypeptide(L)'
;LLLKCLWTPAARAGFLACFTALADAYVAAAVADSQLVARPGARARVASARAAVALVTAGKGVHNVPGADALLRTAVRTVSATYRGAGLAAPPAPALGPDPATVSCAYCHYGIETVRDTVAGLAFDHADHLLRGGVACTSCHSGANYFTGAPGQVDPRHGRTMVTAASCNACHHVTSTVACATCHRRDSLAARTDSVTLPLKLTPVSAPQARMVAFRHGVHADVACASCHTARPDVKAVAECTTCHASHWPARSATPCRPCSCSPATALSA
;
A
#
# COMPACT_ATOMS: atom_id res chain seq x y z
N LEU A 1 7.48 -9.35 -10.69
CA LEU A 1 8.95 -9.17 -10.63
C LEU A 1 9.48 -8.92 -9.20
N LEU A 2 8.68 -8.38 -8.26
CA LEU A 2 9.06 -8.21 -6.83
C LEU A 2 9.41 -9.51 -6.08
N LEU A 3 8.92 -10.68 -6.53
CA LEU A 3 9.09 -11.96 -5.84
C LEU A 3 10.50 -12.58 -5.93
N LYS A 4 11.39 -12.10 -6.81
CA LYS A 4 12.70 -12.75 -7.02
C LYS A 4 13.78 -12.38 -6.00
N CYS A 5 13.69 -11.23 -5.33
CA CYS A 5 14.66 -10.88 -4.27
C CYS A 5 14.32 -11.45 -2.89
N LEU A 6 13.17 -12.12 -2.74
CA LEU A 6 12.66 -12.62 -1.44
C LEU A 6 13.26 -13.96 -0.99
N TRP A 7 14.05 -14.66 -1.82
CA TRP A 7 14.29 -16.10 -1.66
C TRP A 7 15.75 -16.57 -1.68
N THR A 8 16.74 -15.71 -1.39
CA THR A 8 18.13 -16.18 -1.21
C THR A 8 18.61 -16.04 0.25
N PRO A 9 19.09 -17.13 0.90
CA PRO A 9 19.57 -17.15 2.29
C PRO A 9 20.79 -16.27 2.60
N ALA A 10 21.28 -15.47 1.64
CA ALA A 10 22.50 -14.67 1.74
C ALA A 10 22.24 -13.17 2.04
N ALA A 11 21.19 -12.86 2.80
CA ALA A 11 20.79 -11.49 3.14
C ALA A 11 21.84 -10.70 3.96
N ARG A 12 22.94 -11.33 4.39
CA ARG A 12 24.08 -10.63 5.03
C ARG A 12 25.04 -9.96 4.03
N ALA A 13 24.95 -10.25 2.72
CA ALA A 13 25.84 -9.66 1.70
C ALA A 13 25.12 -8.95 0.53
N GLY A 14 23.78 -9.05 0.40
CA GLY A 14 23.14 -8.91 -0.92
C GLY A 14 22.00 -7.91 -1.09
N PHE A 15 21.63 -7.12 -0.08
CA PHE A 15 20.41 -6.32 -0.22
C PHE A 15 20.56 -5.12 -1.16
N LEU A 16 21.62 -4.31 -0.96
CA LEU A 16 22.01 -3.28 -1.93
C LEU A 16 22.30 -3.89 -3.32
N ALA A 17 22.77 -5.14 -3.38
CA ALA A 17 22.98 -5.84 -4.64
C ALA A 17 21.65 -6.16 -5.36
N CYS A 18 20.57 -6.48 -4.65
CA CYS A 18 19.24 -6.64 -5.26
C CYS A 18 18.75 -5.33 -5.88
N PHE A 19 18.82 -4.21 -5.15
CA PHE A 19 18.37 -2.93 -5.71
C PHE A 19 19.25 -2.42 -6.84
N THR A 20 20.55 -2.66 -6.73
CA THR A 20 21.49 -2.43 -7.82
C THR A 20 21.11 -3.26 -9.05
N ALA A 21 20.76 -4.54 -8.89
CA ALA A 21 20.31 -5.40 -9.98
C ALA A 21 18.98 -4.95 -10.59
N LEU A 22 18.03 -4.45 -9.77
CA LEU A 22 16.77 -3.90 -10.27
C LEU A 22 17.00 -2.61 -11.07
N ALA A 23 17.85 -1.72 -10.58
CA ALA A 23 18.22 -0.50 -11.29
C ALA A 23 19.02 -0.82 -12.58
N ASP A 24 19.94 -1.77 -12.52
CA ASP A 24 20.72 -2.23 -13.67
C ASP A 24 19.81 -2.84 -14.75
N ALA A 25 18.87 -3.71 -14.37
CA ALA A 25 17.90 -4.27 -15.31
C ALA A 25 17.02 -3.17 -15.95
N TYR A 26 16.61 -2.17 -15.18
CA TYR A 26 15.82 -1.04 -15.70
C TYR A 26 16.62 -0.19 -16.69
N VAL A 27 17.90 0.09 -16.38
CA VAL A 27 18.80 0.82 -17.27
C VAL A 27 19.13 -0.02 -18.52
N ALA A 28 19.38 -1.32 -18.37
CA ALA A 28 19.67 -2.23 -19.47
C ALA A 28 18.49 -2.33 -20.46
N ALA A 29 17.26 -2.36 -19.96
CA ALA A 29 16.07 -2.30 -20.81
C ALA A 29 16.02 -1.00 -21.64
N ALA A 30 16.35 0.15 -21.03
CA ALA A 30 16.42 1.42 -21.74
C ALA A 30 17.56 1.48 -22.79
N VAL A 31 18.67 0.78 -22.55
CA VAL A 31 19.76 0.62 -23.54
C VAL A 31 19.31 -0.23 -24.72
N ALA A 32 18.54 -1.29 -24.46
CA ALA A 32 18.07 -2.23 -25.49
C ALA A 32 16.90 -1.68 -26.33
N ASP A 33 16.21 -0.64 -25.83
CA ASP A 33 15.10 0.01 -26.52
C ASP A 33 15.60 0.88 -27.69
N SER A 34 15.54 0.32 -28.90
CA SER A 34 15.98 0.97 -30.13
C SER A 34 15.25 2.29 -30.41
N GLN A 35 13.97 2.40 -30.03
CA GLN A 35 13.18 3.61 -30.23
C GLN A 35 13.64 4.74 -29.31
N LEU A 36 14.00 4.40 -28.06
CA LEU A 36 14.54 5.36 -27.12
C LEU A 36 15.93 5.83 -27.55
N VAL A 37 16.86 4.90 -27.82
CA VAL A 37 18.27 5.25 -28.09
C VAL A 37 18.49 5.93 -29.45
N ALA A 38 17.51 5.87 -30.36
CA ALA A 38 17.51 6.66 -31.59
C ALA A 38 17.26 8.15 -31.37
N ARG A 39 16.74 8.55 -30.19
CA ARG A 39 16.38 9.94 -29.90
C ARG A 39 17.62 10.79 -29.56
N PRO A 40 17.70 12.04 -30.03
CA PRO A 40 18.81 12.94 -29.71
C PRO A 40 19.02 13.06 -28.19
N GLY A 41 20.27 12.88 -27.75
CA GLY A 41 20.66 12.98 -26.33
C GLY A 41 20.23 11.81 -25.43
N ALA A 42 19.39 10.87 -25.90
CA ALA A 42 18.95 9.75 -25.08
C ALA A 42 20.10 8.82 -24.68
N ARG A 43 21.02 8.51 -25.62
CA ARG A 43 22.20 7.67 -25.35
C ARG A 43 23.07 8.23 -24.22
N ALA A 44 23.34 9.53 -24.21
CA ALA A 44 24.15 10.16 -23.18
C ALA A 44 23.49 10.10 -21.80
N ARG A 45 22.16 10.31 -21.73
CA ARG A 45 21.40 10.22 -20.47
C ARG A 45 21.33 8.79 -19.94
N VAL A 46 21.07 7.81 -20.80
CA VAL A 46 21.06 6.39 -20.40
C VAL A 46 22.47 5.94 -19.99
N ALA A 47 23.52 6.40 -20.66
CA ALA A 47 24.90 6.14 -20.25
C ALA A 47 25.22 6.75 -18.88
N SER A 48 24.76 7.97 -18.59
CA SER A 48 24.89 8.60 -17.27
C SER A 48 24.17 7.80 -16.17
N ALA A 49 22.95 7.33 -16.43
CA ALA A 49 22.22 6.45 -15.51
C ALA A 49 22.97 5.13 -15.25
N ARG A 50 23.55 4.54 -16.31
CA ARG A 50 24.39 3.33 -16.19
C ARG A 50 25.64 3.56 -15.34
N ALA A 51 26.30 4.70 -15.53
CA ALA A 51 27.48 5.06 -14.75
C ALA A 51 27.14 5.21 -13.24
N ALA A 52 25.98 5.80 -12.92
CA ALA A 52 25.52 5.90 -11.54
C ALA A 52 25.28 4.52 -10.88
N VAL A 53 24.63 3.59 -11.59
CA VAL A 53 24.44 2.21 -11.10
C VAL A 53 25.80 1.51 -10.93
N ALA A 54 26.70 1.62 -11.92
CA ALA A 54 28.02 1.02 -11.88
C ALA A 54 28.87 1.54 -10.69
N LEU A 55 28.77 2.84 -10.38
CA LEU A 55 29.44 3.44 -9.22
C LEU A 55 28.97 2.83 -7.90
N VAL A 56 27.65 2.65 -7.74
CA VAL A 56 27.08 2.00 -6.54
C VAL A 56 27.56 0.55 -6.42
N THR A 57 27.56 -0.20 -7.53
CA THR A 57 28.07 -1.59 -7.56
C THR A 57 29.53 -1.65 -7.15
N ALA A 58 30.39 -0.85 -7.77
CA ALA A 58 31.84 -0.87 -7.53
C ALA A 58 32.19 -0.39 -6.11
N GLY A 59 31.52 0.66 -5.63
CA GLY A 59 31.69 1.19 -4.28
C GLY A 59 31.06 0.33 -3.18
N LYS A 60 30.39 -0.76 -3.54
CA LYS A 60 29.65 -1.67 -2.65
C LYS A 60 28.55 -1.02 -1.82
N GLY A 61 28.23 0.27 -1.98
CA GLY A 61 27.08 1.02 -1.42
C GLY A 61 26.85 1.03 0.11
N VAL A 62 27.29 0.01 0.86
CA VAL A 62 26.93 -0.28 2.25
C VAL A 62 27.53 0.69 3.25
N HIS A 63 28.57 1.42 2.85
CA HIS A 63 29.23 2.42 3.71
C HIS A 63 28.62 3.82 3.57
N ASN A 64 27.74 4.03 2.58
CA ASN A 64 26.97 5.26 2.41
C ASN A 64 25.62 4.92 1.77
N VAL A 65 24.78 4.21 2.53
CA VAL A 65 23.48 3.72 2.06
C VAL A 65 22.62 4.86 1.49
N PRO A 66 22.48 6.04 2.15
CA PRO A 66 21.70 7.12 1.56
C PRO A 66 22.29 7.67 0.26
N GLY A 67 23.62 7.81 0.17
CA GLY A 67 24.28 8.22 -1.07
C GLY A 67 24.08 7.21 -2.20
N ALA A 68 24.19 5.92 -1.88
CA ALA A 68 23.95 4.84 -2.83
C ALA A 68 22.51 4.81 -3.33
N ASP A 69 21.52 4.88 -2.43
CA ASP A 69 20.10 4.96 -2.78
C ASP A 69 19.80 6.21 -3.62
N ALA A 70 20.32 7.37 -3.25
CA ALA A 70 20.14 8.61 -4.00
C ALA A 70 20.67 8.50 -5.45
N LEU A 71 21.82 7.83 -5.66
CA LEU A 71 22.36 7.54 -6.99
C LEU A 71 21.45 6.59 -7.77
N LEU A 72 20.97 5.50 -7.15
CA LEU A 72 20.04 4.55 -7.79
C LEU A 72 18.72 5.22 -8.20
N ARG A 73 18.12 6.02 -7.30
CA ARG A 73 16.89 6.80 -7.62
C ARG A 73 17.15 7.82 -8.72
N THR A 74 18.33 8.44 -8.75
CA THR A 74 18.71 9.36 -9.83
C THR A 74 18.84 8.65 -11.17
N ALA A 75 19.42 7.44 -11.20
CA ALA A 75 19.49 6.63 -12.42
C ALA A 75 18.09 6.30 -12.95
N VAL A 76 17.19 5.81 -12.08
CA VAL A 76 15.80 5.50 -12.42
C VAL A 76 15.06 6.74 -12.95
N ARG A 77 15.12 7.87 -12.24
CA ARG A 77 14.48 9.13 -12.68
C ARG A 77 15.02 9.61 -14.02
N THR A 78 16.33 9.52 -14.24
CA THR A 78 16.97 9.90 -15.51
C THR A 78 16.44 9.07 -16.67
N VAL A 79 16.34 7.74 -16.50
CA VAL A 79 15.77 6.85 -17.53
C VAL A 79 14.29 7.21 -17.79
N SER A 80 13.46 7.32 -16.75
CA SER A 80 12.04 7.65 -16.94
C SER A 80 11.84 9.04 -17.58
N ALA A 81 12.66 10.02 -17.23
CA ALA A 81 12.63 11.35 -17.85
C ALA A 81 13.08 11.31 -19.32
N THR A 82 14.02 10.43 -19.67
CA THR A 82 14.47 10.24 -21.05
C THR A 82 13.35 9.66 -21.92
N TYR A 83 12.60 8.66 -21.41
CA TYR A 83 11.39 8.15 -22.07
C TYR A 83 10.34 9.25 -22.30
N ARG A 84 10.01 10.02 -21.25
CA ARG A 84 9.03 11.12 -21.36
C ARG A 84 9.47 12.19 -22.36
N GLY A 85 10.73 12.61 -22.32
CA GLY A 85 11.28 13.58 -23.27
C GLY A 85 11.32 13.07 -24.72
N ALA A 86 11.31 11.75 -24.91
CA ALA A 86 11.20 11.11 -26.22
C ALA A 86 9.74 10.95 -26.71
N GLY A 87 8.75 11.31 -25.90
CA GLY A 87 7.33 11.04 -26.19
C GLY A 87 6.97 9.56 -26.11
N LEU A 88 7.73 8.76 -25.36
CA LEU A 88 7.54 7.32 -25.22
C LEU A 88 6.97 6.99 -23.82
N ALA A 89 6.18 5.93 -23.75
CA ALA A 89 5.72 5.39 -22.47
C ALA A 89 6.91 4.77 -21.71
N ALA A 90 7.21 5.31 -20.53
CA ALA A 90 8.27 4.75 -19.69
C ALA A 90 7.83 3.42 -19.08
N PRO A 91 8.70 2.38 -19.05
CA PRO A 91 8.42 1.19 -18.27
C PRO A 91 8.24 1.56 -16.78
N PRO A 92 7.42 0.82 -16.02
CA PRO A 92 7.24 1.05 -14.59
C PRO A 92 8.58 1.08 -13.86
N ALA A 93 8.81 2.14 -13.08
CA ALA A 93 10.03 2.26 -12.29
C ALA A 93 10.12 1.12 -11.25
N PRO A 94 11.33 0.58 -10.99
CA PRO A 94 11.52 -0.39 -9.92
C PRO A 94 11.23 0.25 -8.56
N ALA A 95 10.63 -0.52 -7.65
CA ALA A 95 10.46 -0.10 -6.27
C ALA A 95 11.80 -0.23 -5.53
N LEU A 96 12.45 0.90 -5.23
CA LEU A 96 13.71 0.97 -4.48
C LEU A 96 13.48 1.08 -2.96
N GLY A 97 12.31 0.68 -2.47
CA GLY A 97 11.95 0.82 -1.06
C GLY A 97 11.80 2.28 -0.60
N PRO A 98 11.72 2.51 0.72
CA PRO A 98 11.62 3.84 1.32
C PRO A 98 12.97 4.57 1.21
N ASP A 99 12.94 5.90 1.22
CA ASP A 99 14.17 6.70 1.18
C ASP A 99 14.91 6.57 2.53
N PRO A 100 16.10 5.96 2.57
CA PRO A 100 16.85 5.75 3.80
C PRO A 100 17.34 7.05 4.44
N ALA A 101 17.32 8.18 3.71
CA ALA A 101 17.58 9.50 4.29
C ALA A 101 16.42 10.00 5.16
N THR A 102 15.22 9.45 4.96
CA THR A 102 13.99 9.84 5.69
C THR A 102 13.58 8.82 6.76
N VAL A 103 14.08 7.58 6.67
CA VAL A 103 13.81 6.51 7.64
C VAL A 103 15.11 6.14 8.34
N SER A 104 15.31 6.65 9.57
CA SER A 104 16.56 6.49 10.32
C SER A 104 17.00 5.03 10.49
N CYS A 105 16.05 4.10 10.68
CA CYS A 105 16.35 2.68 10.81
C CYS A 105 16.88 2.07 9.49
N ALA A 106 16.39 2.54 8.35
CA ALA A 106 16.78 2.06 7.03
C ALA A 106 18.19 2.53 6.61
N TYR A 107 18.80 3.45 7.37
CA TYR A 107 20.20 3.83 7.18
C TYR A 107 21.15 2.63 7.35
N CYS A 108 20.90 1.81 8.39
CA CYS A 108 21.67 0.58 8.65
C CYS A 108 20.89 -0.68 8.23
N HIS A 109 19.57 -0.66 8.41
CA HIS A 109 18.67 -1.79 8.13
C HIS A 109 17.97 -1.61 6.79
N TYR A 110 18.74 -1.26 5.77
CA TYR A 110 18.19 -1.05 4.43
C TYR A 110 17.55 -2.35 3.94
N GLY A 111 16.27 -2.28 3.56
CA GLY A 111 15.51 -3.46 3.11
C GLY A 111 14.71 -4.20 4.13
N ILE A 112 14.77 -3.76 5.39
CA ILE A 112 13.99 -4.38 6.46
C ILE A 112 12.49 -4.39 6.16
N GLU A 113 12.00 -3.47 5.32
CA GLU A 113 10.63 -3.47 4.85
C GLU A 113 10.24 -4.71 4.05
N THR A 114 11.20 -5.45 3.50
CA THR A 114 10.92 -6.68 2.74
C THR A 114 10.83 -7.92 3.63
N VAL A 115 11.15 -7.79 4.91
CA VAL A 115 11.12 -8.90 5.87
C VAL A 115 9.68 -9.32 6.13
N ARG A 116 9.45 -10.63 6.02
CA ARG A 116 8.23 -11.29 6.43
C ARG A 116 8.52 -12.14 7.65
N ASP A 117 7.64 -12.07 8.64
CA ASP A 117 7.81 -12.75 9.91
C ASP A 117 6.47 -13.24 10.46
N THR A 118 6.49 -13.83 11.64
CA THR A 118 5.30 -14.18 12.43
C THR A 118 5.33 -13.40 13.73
N VAL A 119 4.33 -12.55 13.96
CA VAL A 119 4.18 -11.76 15.19
C VAL A 119 2.91 -12.20 15.90
N ALA A 120 3.03 -12.66 17.16
CA ALA A 120 1.93 -13.19 17.94
C ALA A 120 1.14 -14.32 17.22
N GLY A 121 1.82 -15.17 16.46
CA GLY A 121 1.21 -16.27 15.70
C GLY A 121 0.55 -15.86 14.38
N LEU A 122 0.62 -14.57 14.00
CA LEU A 122 0.07 -14.06 12.74
C LEU A 122 1.18 -13.75 11.75
N ALA A 123 0.94 -14.06 10.47
CA ALA A 123 1.82 -13.63 9.40
C ALA A 123 1.91 -12.09 9.35
N PHE A 124 3.12 -11.58 9.31
CA PHE A 124 3.42 -10.16 9.32
C PHE A 124 4.31 -9.80 8.12
N ASP A 125 3.87 -8.82 7.32
CA ASP A 125 4.62 -8.27 6.19
C ASP A 125 4.99 -6.81 6.50
N HIS A 126 6.29 -6.53 6.62
CA HIS A 126 6.77 -5.17 6.91
C HIS A 126 6.43 -4.20 5.77
N ALA A 127 6.37 -4.64 4.51
CA ALA A 127 6.17 -3.74 3.38
C ALA A 127 4.76 -3.14 3.44
N ASP A 128 3.78 -3.93 3.85
CA ASP A 128 2.41 -3.46 4.02
C ASP A 128 2.28 -2.46 5.17
N HIS A 129 3.05 -2.60 6.25
CA HIS A 129 2.98 -1.67 7.38
C HIS A 129 3.84 -0.41 7.16
N LEU A 130 5.09 -0.57 6.72
CA LEU A 130 6.03 0.53 6.54
C LEU A 130 5.75 1.35 5.28
N LEU A 131 5.58 0.69 4.12
CA LEU A 131 5.46 1.40 2.84
C LEU A 131 4.04 1.81 2.52
N ARG A 132 3.07 0.92 2.79
CA ARG A 132 1.67 1.20 2.50
C ARG A 132 0.99 1.90 3.68
N GLY A 133 1.17 1.37 4.88
CA GLY A 133 0.58 1.93 6.10
C GLY A 133 1.30 3.18 6.64
N GLY A 134 2.52 3.45 6.20
CA GLY A 134 3.33 4.57 6.69
C GLY A 134 3.67 4.47 8.18
N VAL A 135 3.65 3.26 8.75
CA VAL A 135 3.92 3.02 10.16
C VAL A 135 5.40 3.23 10.43
N ALA A 136 5.73 4.02 11.45
CA ALA A 136 7.12 4.24 11.85
C ALA A 136 7.70 2.98 12.52
N CYS A 137 8.99 2.70 12.31
CA CYS A 137 9.67 1.55 12.92
C CYS A 137 9.52 1.56 14.46
N THR A 138 9.57 2.74 15.07
CA THR A 138 9.45 2.95 16.52
C THR A 138 8.06 2.69 17.08
N SER A 139 7.04 2.54 16.23
CA SER A 139 5.70 2.10 16.66
C SER A 139 5.69 0.62 17.06
N CYS A 140 6.63 -0.18 16.52
CA CYS A 140 6.70 -1.61 16.79
C CYS A 140 7.99 -2.05 17.50
N HIS A 141 9.07 -1.32 17.28
CA HIS A 141 10.41 -1.66 17.76
C HIS A 141 10.94 -0.57 18.68
N SER A 142 11.80 -0.95 19.62
CA SER A 142 12.48 0.01 20.47
C SER A 142 13.38 0.93 19.66
N GLY A 143 13.25 2.24 19.89
CA GLY A 143 14.18 3.26 19.42
C GLY A 143 15.38 3.45 20.37
N ALA A 144 15.75 2.43 21.16
CA ALA A 144 16.94 2.49 22.01
C ALA A 144 18.20 2.80 21.18
N ASN A 145 19.20 3.37 21.84
CA ASN A 145 20.47 3.70 21.20
C ASN A 145 21.12 2.46 20.58
N TYR A 146 21.85 2.65 19.49
CA TYR A 146 22.53 1.56 18.81
C TYR A 146 23.62 0.92 19.67
N PHE A 147 24.34 1.72 20.46
CA PHE A 147 25.49 1.28 21.25
C PHE A 147 25.29 1.60 22.73
N THR A 148 25.80 0.72 23.60
CA THR A 148 25.73 0.88 25.07
C THR A 148 26.70 1.95 25.62
N GLY A 149 27.51 2.56 24.75
CA GLY A 149 28.61 3.46 25.12
C GLY A 149 29.97 2.76 25.26
N ALA A 150 30.01 1.43 25.34
CA ALA A 150 31.24 0.66 25.24
C ALA A 150 31.59 0.39 23.75
N PRO A 151 32.88 0.50 23.35
CA PRO A 151 33.29 0.22 21.97
C PRO A 151 32.88 -1.17 21.50
N GLY A 152 32.16 -1.23 20.38
CA GLY A 152 31.75 -2.49 19.74
C GLY A 152 30.55 -3.19 20.38
N GLN A 153 29.94 -2.64 21.42
CA GLN A 153 28.77 -3.26 22.07
C GLN A 153 27.46 -2.61 21.59
N VAL A 154 26.62 -3.42 20.95
CA VAL A 154 25.25 -3.04 20.57
C VAL A 154 24.34 -3.08 21.79
N ASP A 155 23.47 -2.08 21.96
CA ASP A 155 22.45 -2.12 23.02
C ASP A 155 21.50 -3.29 22.76
N PRO A 156 21.33 -4.24 23.69
CA PRO A 156 20.42 -5.39 23.49
C PRO A 156 18.95 -4.98 23.35
N ARG A 157 18.60 -3.72 23.65
CA ARG A 157 17.26 -3.17 23.44
C ARG A 157 17.09 -2.60 22.03
N HIS A 158 18.17 -2.31 21.30
CA HIS A 158 18.10 -1.73 19.94
C HIS A 158 17.22 -2.58 19.03
N GLY A 159 16.18 -1.98 18.44
CA GLY A 159 15.28 -2.67 17.50
C GLY A 159 14.43 -3.78 18.12
N ARG A 160 14.45 -3.96 19.45
CA ARG A 160 13.66 -5.00 20.12
C ARG A 160 12.18 -4.80 19.84
N THR A 161 11.48 -5.85 19.39
CA THR A 161 10.03 -5.83 19.19
C THR A 161 9.32 -5.57 20.53
N MET A 162 8.44 -4.58 20.54
CA MET A 162 7.68 -4.13 21.72
C MET A 162 6.18 -4.41 21.61
N VAL A 163 5.70 -4.76 20.41
CA VAL A 163 4.27 -4.98 20.14
C VAL A 163 3.77 -6.30 20.70
N THR A 164 2.50 -6.26 21.12
CA THR A 164 1.71 -7.43 21.53
C THR A 164 0.54 -7.62 20.57
N ALA A 165 -0.19 -8.73 20.67
CA ALA A 165 -1.43 -8.92 19.91
C ALA A 165 -2.43 -7.77 20.13
N ALA A 166 -2.52 -7.24 21.35
CA ALA A 166 -3.37 -6.09 21.66
C ALA A 166 -2.91 -4.81 20.93
N SER A 167 -1.60 -4.63 20.77
CA SER A 167 -1.02 -3.50 20.02
C SER A 167 -1.42 -3.53 18.54
N CYS A 168 -1.51 -4.73 17.94
CA CYS A 168 -1.96 -4.87 16.55
C CYS A 168 -3.41 -4.37 16.37
N ASN A 169 -4.27 -4.61 17.35
CA ASN A 169 -5.69 -4.22 17.31
C ASN A 169 -5.92 -2.71 17.38
N ALA A 170 -4.90 -1.93 17.77
CA ALA A 170 -4.94 -0.48 17.72
C ALA A 170 -5.01 0.08 16.29
N CYS A 171 -4.65 -0.73 15.27
CA CYS A 171 -4.80 -0.38 13.86
C CYS A 171 -5.66 -1.41 13.10
N HIS A 172 -5.54 -2.70 13.42
CA HIS A 172 -6.36 -3.78 12.87
C HIS A 172 -7.70 -3.86 13.63
N HIS A 173 -8.60 -2.93 13.31
CA HIS A 173 -9.87 -2.70 14.01
C HIS A 173 -10.72 -3.95 14.27
N VAL A 174 -11.28 -3.99 15.49
CA VAL A 174 -12.75 -3.88 15.66
C VAL A 174 -13.16 -2.42 15.94
N THR A 175 -12.31 -1.59 16.57
CA THR A 175 -12.65 -0.19 16.99
C THR A 175 -11.58 0.90 16.70
N SER A 176 -10.63 0.67 15.78
CA SER A 176 -9.53 1.63 15.55
C SER A 176 -10.01 2.99 14.98
N THR A 177 -9.29 4.06 15.35
CA THR A 177 -9.53 5.43 14.89
C THR A 177 -8.77 5.79 13.59
N VAL A 178 -8.00 4.85 13.04
CA VAL A 178 -7.27 5.05 11.78
C VAL A 178 -8.27 5.17 10.63
N ALA A 179 -8.07 6.15 9.75
CA ALA A 179 -8.91 6.31 8.57
C ALA A 179 -8.85 5.04 7.70
N CYS A 180 -10.00 4.54 7.26
CA CYS A 180 -10.08 3.28 6.50
C CYS A 180 -9.17 3.27 5.26
N ALA A 181 -9.03 4.45 4.63
CA ALA A 181 -8.20 4.66 3.44
C ALA A 181 -6.68 4.51 3.69
N THR A 182 -6.23 4.54 4.94
CA THR A 182 -4.82 4.32 5.30
C THR A 182 -4.41 2.87 5.00
N CYS A 183 -5.29 1.91 5.25
CA CYS A 183 -4.98 0.48 5.05
C CYS A 183 -5.66 -0.10 3.80
N HIS A 184 -6.81 0.45 3.42
CA HIS A 184 -7.57 0.01 2.24
C HIS A 184 -7.45 1.02 1.11
N ARG A 185 -7.15 0.54 -0.10
CA ARG A 185 -7.20 1.39 -1.30
C ARG A 185 -8.62 1.95 -1.46
N ARG A 186 -8.74 3.26 -1.74
CA ARG A 186 -10.04 3.93 -1.93
C ARG A 186 -10.90 3.22 -2.96
N ASP A 187 -10.32 2.81 -4.09
CA ASP A 187 -11.05 2.10 -5.15
C ASP A 187 -11.55 0.73 -4.69
N SER A 188 -10.80 0.04 -3.82
CA SER A 188 -11.22 -1.24 -3.24
C SER A 188 -12.37 -1.05 -2.25
N LEU A 189 -12.40 0.06 -1.51
CA LEU A 189 -13.54 0.42 -0.67
C LEU A 189 -14.75 0.80 -1.53
N ALA A 190 -14.57 1.64 -2.54
CA ALA A 190 -15.65 2.09 -3.43
C ALA A 190 -16.28 0.93 -4.24
N ALA A 191 -15.47 -0.04 -4.68
CA ALA A 191 -15.96 -1.22 -5.40
C ALA A 191 -16.71 -2.20 -4.49
N ARG A 192 -16.65 -2.05 -3.15
CA ARG A 192 -17.28 -2.96 -2.21
C ARG A 192 -18.80 -2.86 -2.30
N THR A 193 -19.43 -4.02 -2.48
CA THR A 193 -20.88 -4.20 -2.38
C THR A 193 -21.15 -5.17 -1.24
N ASP A 194 -21.95 -4.73 -0.28
CA ASP A 194 -22.40 -5.55 0.85
C ASP A 194 -23.92 -5.77 0.75
N SER A 195 -24.42 -6.79 1.45
CA SER A 195 -25.85 -7.02 1.59
C SER A 195 -26.34 -6.43 2.91
N VAL A 196 -27.37 -5.59 2.85
CA VAL A 196 -28.01 -4.99 4.04
C VAL A 196 -29.47 -5.40 4.07
N THR A 197 -29.96 -5.83 5.23
CA THR A 197 -31.38 -6.14 5.44
C THR A 197 -32.09 -4.86 5.85
N LEU A 198 -33.02 -4.40 5.02
CA LEU A 198 -33.88 -3.25 5.31
C LEU A 198 -35.23 -3.73 5.81
N PRO A 199 -35.72 -3.24 6.96
CA PRO A 199 -37.09 -3.48 7.37
C PRO A 199 -38.06 -2.78 6.40
N LEU A 200 -39.16 -3.45 6.08
CA LEU A 200 -40.23 -2.94 5.23
C LEU A 200 -41.50 -2.83 6.04
N LYS A 201 -42.17 -1.67 5.96
CA LYS A 201 -43.50 -1.46 6.52
C LYS A 201 -44.52 -1.62 5.39
N LEU A 202 -44.89 -2.86 5.09
CA LEU A 202 -45.87 -3.19 4.05
C LEU A 202 -47.19 -3.66 4.66
N THR A 203 -48.29 -3.31 3.98
CA THR A 203 -49.64 -3.82 4.25
C THR A 203 -50.07 -4.66 3.05
N PRO A 204 -50.62 -5.89 3.23
CA PRO A 204 -50.98 -6.55 4.49
C PRO A 204 -49.77 -7.07 5.30
N VAL A 205 -49.97 -7.33 6.60
CA VAL A 205 -48.93 -7.82 7.53
C VAL A 205 -48.28 -9.14 7.08
N SER A 206 -48.97 -9.93 6.25
CA SER A 206 -48.45 -11.16 5.64
C SER A 206 -47.37 -10.92 4.57
N ALA A 207 -47.15 -9.66 4.15
CA ALA A 207 -46.05 -9.33 3.23
C ALA A 207 -44.68 -9.44 3.94
N PRO A 208 -43.59 -9.70 3.18
CA PRO A 208 -42.24 -9.70 3.73
C PRO A 208 -41.92 -8.40 4.47
N GLN A 209 -41.60 -8.51 5.77
CA GLN A 209 -41.29 -7.37 6.65
C GLN A 209 -39.84 -6.89 6.54
N ALA A 210 -39.04 -7.52 5.69
CA ALA A 210 -37.69 -7.09 5.39
C ALA A 210 -37.28 -7.52 3.97
N ARG A 211 -36.30 -6.81 3.39
CA ARG A 211 -35.63 -7.23 2.16
C ARG A 211 -34.14 -7.00 2.25
N MET A 212 -33.39 -7.91 1.66
CA MET A 212 -31.96 -7.73 1.44
C MET A 212 -31.74 -6.81 0.23
N VAL A 213 -30.90 -5.80 0.37
CA VAL A 213 -30.49 -4.92 -0.73
C VAL A 213 -28.98 -4.87 -0.83
N ALA A 214 -28.50 -4.66 -2.05
CA ALA A 214 -27.09 -4.39 -2.28
C ALA A 214 -26.76 -2.95 -1.84
N PHE A 215 -25.94 -2.81 -0.81
CA PHE A 215 -25.33 -1.55 -0.42
C PHE A 215 -24.00 -1.37 -1.15
N ARG A 216 -23.90 -0.36 -2.00
CA ARG A 216 -22.69 -0.04 -2.76
C ARG A 216 -21.93 1.08 -2.06
N HIS A 217 -20.68 0.84 -1.69
CA HIS A 217 -19.86 1.87 -1.04
C HIS A 217 -19.50 3.01 -2.00
N GLY A 218 -19.30 2.71 -3.29
CA GLY A 218 -18.91 3.71 -4.28
C GLY A 218 -19.92 4.85 -4.47
N VAL A 219 -21.22 4.59 -4.31
CA VAL A 219 -22.25 5.65 -4.38
C VAL A 219 -22.32 6.50 -3.11
N HIS A 220 -21.66 6.05 -2.03
CA HIS A 220 -21.56 6.74 -0.75
C HIS A 220 -20.11 7.15 -0.44
N ALA A 221 -19.23 7.24 -1.46
CA ALA A 221 -17.80 7.49 -1.25
C ALA A 221 -17.53 8.84 -0.57
N ASP A 222 -18.45 9.80 -0.72
CA ASP A 222 -18.37 11.14 -0.11
C ASP A 222 -18.96 11.20 1.31
N VAL A 223 -19.57 10.10 1.78
CA VAL A 223 -20.10 9.99 3.14
C VAL A 223 -18.99 9.50 4.08
N ALA A 224 -18.76 10.23 5.18
CA ALA A 224 -17.75 9.86 6.16
C ALA A 224 -18.04 8.48 6.76
N CYS A 225 -17.08 7.55 6.74
CA CYS A 225 -17.30 6.15 7.13
C CYS A 225 -17.92 6.00 8.54
N ALA A 226 -17.55 6.89 9.48
CA ALA A 226 -18.05 6.91 10.86
C ALA A 226 -19.54 7.32 11.00
N SER A 227 -20.17 7.82 9.94
CA SER A 227 -21.62 8.05 9.94
C SER A 227 -22.40 6.73 9.90
N CYS A 228 -21.83 5.70 9.27
CA CYS A 228 -22.46 4.39 9.12
C CYS A 228 -21.84 3.34 10.06
N HIS A 229 -20.52 3.36 10.28
CA HIS A 229 -19.83 2.34 11.06
C HIS A 229 -19.48 2.82 12.47
N THR A 230 -19.73 1.97 13.48
CA THR A 230 -19.15 2.07 14.83
C THR A 230 -17.94 1.18 15.00
N ALA A 231 -17.94 0.05 14.29
CA ALA A 231 -16.89 -0.96 14.26
C ALA A 231 -17.02 -1.76 12.94
N ARG A 232 -16.14 -2.72 12.67
CA ARG A 232 -16.34 -3.68 11.57
C ARG A 232 -16.71 -5.05 12.16
N PRO A 233 -17.77 -5.72 11.65
CA PRO A 233 -18.71 -5.29 10.61
C PRO A 233 -19.83 -4.36 11.11
N ASP A 234 -19.78 -3.93 12.37
CA ASP A 234 -20.89 -3.23 13.02
C ASP A 234 -21.20 -1.87 12.40
N VAL A 235 -22.23 -1.87 11.57
CA VAL A 235 -22.96 -0.67 11.19
C VAL A 235 -23.68 -0.19 12.45
N LYS A 236 -23.65 1.11 12.75
CA LYS A 236 -24.59 1.72 13.70
C LYS A 236 -25.97 1.20 13.32
N ALA A 237 -26.68 0.59 14.27
CA ALA A 237 -28.01 -0.01 14.07
C ALA A 237 -28.76 0.84 13.04
N VAL A 238 -28.84 0.29 11.81
CA VAL A 238 -28.89 1.02 10.52
C VAL A 238 -29.23 2.48 10.73
N ALA A 239 -28.25 3.40 10.61
CA ALA A 239 -28.57 4.81 10.41
C ALA A 239 -29.65 4.84 9.34
N GLU A 240 -30.89 5.18 9.72
CA GLU A 240 -32.03 4.84 8.87
C GLU A 240 -31.74 5.47 7.52
N CYS A 241 -31.77 4.70 6.42
CA CYS A 241 -31.36 5.24 5.13
C CYS A 241 -32.17 6.51 4.78
N THR A 242 -33.38 6.60 5.34
CA THR A 242 -34.27 7.76 5.35
C THR A 242 -33.65 9.02 5.96
N THR A 243 -32.82 8.94 7.00
CA THR A 243 -32.17 10.11 7.62
C THR A 243 -31.30 10.88 6.64
N CYS A 244 -30.67 10.20 5.67
CA CYS A 244 -29.85 10.84 4.64
C CYS A 244 -30.58 10.98 3.30
N HIS A 245 -31.48 10.05 2.94
CA HIS A 245 -32.15 10.05 1.63
C HIS A 245 -33.49 10.81 1.62
N ALA A 246 -34.07 11.19 2.77
CA ALA A 246 -35.35 11.91 2.82
C ALA A 246 -35.29 13.32 2.18
N SER A 247 -34.12 13.97 2.17
CA SER A 247 -33.92 15.28 1.55
C SER A 247 -33.65 15.22 0.05
N HIS A 248 -33.25 14.06 -0.48
CA HIS A 248 -32.93 13.85 -1.90
C HIS A 248 -34.07 13.23 -2.71
N TRP A 249 -35.12 12.74 -2.04
CA TRP A 249 -36.33 12.25 -2.66
C TRP A 249 -37.44 13.27 -2.50
N PRO A 250 -37.80 14.07 -3.54
CA PRO A 250 -39.06 14.78 -3.49
C PRO A 250 -40.16 13.74 -3.30
N ALA A 251 -40.97 13.93 -2.26
CA ALA A 251 -42.13 13.10 -2.02
C ALA A 251 -42.98 13.07 -3.31
N ARG A 252 -43.26 11.85 -3.80
CA ARG A 252 -44.15 11.55 -4.93
C ARG A 252 -43.54 11.75 -6.33
N SER A 253 -42.71 10.80 -6.75
CA SER A 253 -42.87 10.25 -8.09
C SER A 253 -43.16 8.76 -7.95
N ALA A 254 -44.19 8.28 -8.65
CA ALA A 254 -44.63 6.89 -8.66
C ALA A 254 -43.62 5.96 -9.38
N THR A 255 -42.32 6.16 -9.13
CA THR A 255 -41.26 5.29 -9.63
C THR A 255 -41.11 4.14 -8.63
N PRO A 256 -41.23 2.87 -9.05
CA PRO A 256 -41.03 1.74 -8.15
C PRO A 256 -39.64 1.81 -7.50
N CYS A 257 -39.44 1.08 -6.40
CA CYS A 257 -38.22 1.00 -5.57
C CYS A 257 -36.89 0.61 -6.29
N ARG A 258 -36.85 0.76 -7.61
CA ARG A 258 -35.77 0.51 -8.58
C ARG A 258 -34.39 1.05 -8.23
N PRO A 259 -34.19 2.27 -7.70
CA PRO A 259 -32.82 2.81 -7.57
C PRO A 259 -31.94 2.04 -6.57
N CYS A 260 -32.54 1.33 -5.60
CA CYS A 260 -31.81 0.44 -4.68
C CYS A 260 -31.81 -1.03 -5.12
N SER A 261 -32.49 -1.38 -6.21
CA SER A 261 -32.67 -2.75 -6.69
C SER A 261 -32.18 -2.89 -8.12
N CYS A 262 -30.87 -2.83 -8.32
CA CYS A 262 -30.25 -3.25 -9.58
C CYS A 262 -28.96 -4.04 -9.29
N SER A 263 -29.12 -5.33 -9.01
CA SER A 263 -28.18 -6.36 -9.48
C SER A 263 -28.98 -7.42 -10.23
N PRO A 264 -28.45 -8.02 -11.31
CA PRO A 264 -29.15 -9.03 -12.06
C PRO A 264 -29.33 -10.27 -11.19
N ALA A 265 -30.57 -10.72 -11.02
CA ALA A 265 -30.81 -12.05 -10.47
C ALA A 265 -30.17 -13.06 -11.42
N THR A 266 -29.06 -13.66 -11.04
CA THR A 266 -28.60 -14.90 -11.65
C THR A 266 -29.69 -15.92 -11.36
N ALA A 267 -30.47 -16.28 -12.38
CA ALA A 267 -31.47 -17.33 -12.27
C ALA A 267 -30.75 -18.62 -11.85
N LEU A 268 -31.04 -19.08 -10.63
CA LEU A 268 -30.86 -20.48 -10.26
C LEU A 268 -31.91 -21.26 -11.05
N SER A 269 -31.51 -21.83 -12.18
CA SER A 269 -32.30 -22.85 -12.86
C SER A 269 -32.23 -24.14 -12.04
N ALA A 270 -33.42 -24.67 -11.73
CA ALA A 270 -33.63 -26.05 -11.31
C ALA A 270 -33.44 -27.01 -12.50
#